data_AF-A0A543AJA7-F1
#
_entry.id   AF-A0A543AJA7-F1
#
_cell.length_a   1.000
_cell.length_b   1.000
_cell.length_c   1.000
_cell.angle_alpha   90.00
_cell.angle_beta   90.00
_cell.angle_gamma   90.00
#
_symmetry.space_group_name_H-M   'P 1'
#
loop_
_entity.id
_entity.type
_entity.pdbx_description
1 polymer ?
#
loop_
_entity_poly.entity_id
_entity_poly.type
_entity_poly.pdbx_seq_one_letter_code
_entity_poly.pdbx_strand_id
1 'polypeptide(L)'
;MSPTDSYTRFVNRPFGKQVAKTIGLPRPVPLRRHTQGDRLASGSILVIGESDAGNTVAEQLWAESYDVRRDPGLKQKFSAIIVAFDDAAHPSDLSERVLQVSAALRGLEPNGRVITIFRDPQDSSISSDANRIAVRHSVEGFTRSLAKEMRFGATTNGIILGQDVTMAAPAALAALRFFLSGRSAYVAGQFLTVSSSAGAVPADWDTPLADMVIVVTGAARGIGEAISETLARDGATVIGVDMPPAGEALTTVMNRVGGIAVQMDITDENAGNELLRMAEQRFGRLDGIVHNAGITRDKLLANMDAARWDSLIAVNITAPLRINEQLLAALGQGVVAENFRITALASTSGIAGNRGQTNYAAAKAGIMGMTQALAGQLAKTGGSINAVAPGFIETAMTDAMPAATREVARRMNSLQQGGRPVDVAEAIALFHTDAAAGINGTTLRVCGQSMVGK
;
A
#
# COMPACT_ATOMS: atom_id res chain seq x y z
N MET A 1 -4.76 -0.93 -23.51
CA MET A 1 -3.58 -1.76 -23.16
C MET A 1 -2.37 -0.86 -23.03
N SER A 2 -1.62 -0.90 -21.92
CA SER A 2 -0.48 -0.01 -21.73
C SER A 2 0.75 -0.43 -22.57
N PRO A 3 1.66 0.51 -22.90
CA PRO A 3 2.91 0.19 -23.62
C PRO A 3 3.79 -0.84 -22.89
N THR A 4 3.81 -0.83 -21.55
CA THR A 4 4.50 -1.83 -20.71
C THR A 4 4.05 -3.24 -21.04
N ASP A 5 2.74 -3.40 -21.21
CA ASP A 5 2.10 -4.68 -21.41
C ASP A 5 2.47 -5.30 -22.77
N SER A 6 2.73 -4.45 -23.77
CA SER A 6 3.16 -4.87 -25.11
C SER A 6 4.64 -5.26 -25.15
N TYR A 7 5.52 -4.45 -24.55
CA TYR A 7 6.94 -4.79 -24.43
C TYR A 7 7.14 -6.06 -23.59
N THR A 8 6.53 -6.12 -22.41
CA THR A 8 6.61 -7.27 -21.49
C THR A 8 6.09 -8.54 -22.17
N ARG A 9 5.01 -8.47 -22.95
CA ARG A 9 4.54 -9.62 -23.74
C ARG A 9 5.53 -10.01 -24.83
N PHE A 10 6.09 -9.05 -25.56
CA PHE A 10 7.07 -9.34 -26.62
C PHE A 10 8.31 -10.05 -26.07
N VAL A 11 8.99 -9.49 -25.05
CA VAL A 11 10.24 -10.05 -24.51
C VAL A 11 10.07 -11.37 -23.75
N ASN A 12 8.82 -11.79 -23.51
CA ASN A 12 8.49 -13.08 -22.92
C ASN A 12 7.93 -14.12 -23.91
N ARG A 13 7.79 -13.80 -25.19
CA ARG A 13 7.54 -14.79 -26.27
C ARG A 13 8.84 -15.47 -26.71
N PRO A 14 8.82 -16.71 -27.25
CA PRO A 14 10.04 -17.46 -27.60
C PRO A 14 11.08 -16.67 -28.39
N PHE A 15 10.67 -16.00 -29.48
CA PHE A 15 11.54 -15.13 -30.28
C PHE A 15 12.06 -13.92 -29.50
N GLY A 16 11.18 -13.20 -28.80
CA GLY A 16 11.57 -12.03 -28.00
C GLY A 16 12.48 -12.39 -26.81
N LYS A 17 12.36 -13.59 -26.23
CA LYS A 17 13.29 -14.11 -25.20
C LYS A 17 14.70 -14.25 -25.75
N GLN A 18 14.84 -14.77 -26.97
CA GLN A 18 16.13 -14.96 -27.63
C GLN A 18 16.77 -13.61 -27.94
N VAL A 19 16.01 -12.69 -28.53
CA VAL A 19 16.46 -11.31 -28.79
C VAL A 19 16.90 -10.63 -27.50
N ALA A 20 16.03 -10.57 -26.49
CA ALA A 20 16.33 -9.91 -25.22
C ALA A 20 17.56 -10.50 -24.52
N LYS A 21 17.76 -11.83 -24.58
CA LYS A 21 18.96 -12.47 -24.04
C LYS A 21 20.23 -12.05 -24.80
N THR A 22 20.18 -11.98 -26.13
CA THR A 22 21.33 -11.63 -26.97
C THR A 22 21.79 -10.19 -26.78
N ILE A 23 20.86 -9.25 -26.52
CA ILE A 23 21.17 -7.82 -26.35
C ILE A 23 21.06 -7.34 -24.90
N GLY A 24 20.96 -8.25 -23.93
CA GLY A 24 20.96 -7.92 -22.49
C GLY A 24 19.74 -7.11 -22.02
N LEU A 25 18.60 -7.18 -22.73
CA LEU A 25 17.42 -6.40 -22.37
C LEU A 25 16.72 -6.92 -21.11
N PRO A 26 16.18 -6.02 -20.26
CA PRO A 26 15.34 -6.39 -19.12
C PRO A 26 14.13 -7.20 -19.56
N ARG A 27 13.82 -8.25 -18.80
CA ARG A 27 12.67 -9.15 -19.03
C ARG A 27 11.73 -9.10 -17.83
N PRO A 28 11.01 -7.99 -17.61
CA PRO A 28 9.96 -7.95 -16.61
C PRO A 28 8.95 -9.06 -16.89
N VAL A 29 8.31 -9.61 -15.85
CA VAL A 29 7.19 -10.55 -16.04
C VAL A 29 5.87 -9.83 -15.82
N PRO A 30 4.76 -10.29 -16.42
CA PRO A 30 3.43 -9.86 -16.02
C PRO A 30 3.23 -10.14 -14.52
N LEU A 31 2.90 -9.09 -13.77
CA LEU A 31 2.65 -9.21 -12.34
C LEU A 31 1.27 -9.80 -12.08
N ARG A 32 1.19 -10.81 -11.20
CA ARG A 32 -0.06 -11.39 -10.69
C ARG A 32 -0.78 -10.32 -9.85
N ARG A 33 -1.91 -9.85 -10.34
CA ARG A 33 -2.82 -8.92 -9.65
C ARG A 33 -4.08 -9.64 -9.22
N HIS A 34 -4.73 -9.09 -8.20
CA HIS A 34 -5.91 -9.71 -7.61
C HIS A 34 -7.12 -9.70 -8.56
N THR A 35 -7.82 -10.83 -8.57
CA THR A 35 -9.17 -11.02 -9.08
C THR A 35 -10.02 -11.57 -7.94
N GLN A 36 -11.29 -11.18 -7.86
CA GLN A 36 -12.21 -11.63 -6.81
C GLN A 36 -12.29 -13.17 -6.79
N GLY A 37 -12.23 -13.77 -5.59
CA GLY A 37 -12.16 -15.23 -5.40
C GLY A 37 -10.77 -15.85 -5.60
N ASP A 38 -9.73 -15.05 -5.88
CA ASP A 38 -8.35 -15.55 -5.93
C ASP A 38 -7.91 -16.08 -4.56
N ARG A 39 -7.35 -17.30 -4.54
CA ARG A 39 -6.61 -17.80 -3.37
C ARG A 39 -5.42 -16.90 -3.06
N LEU A 40 -5.03 -16.76 -1.78
CA LEU A 40 -3.84 -15.99 -1.40
C LEU A 40 -2.58 -16.54 -2.10
N ALA A 41 -2.36 -17.84 -1.97
CA ALA A 41 -1.27 -18.60 -2.54
C ALA A 41 -1.78 -19.64 -3.56
N SER A 42 -1.08 -19.78 -4.69
CA SER A 42 -1.40 -20.76 -5.74
C SER A 42 -0.77 -22.13 -5.51
N GLY A 43 0.19 -22.24 -4.59
CA GLY A 43 0.93 -23.46 -4.29
C GLY A 43 1.34 -23.52 -2.83
N SER A 44 2.30 -24.39 -2.51
CA SER A 44 2.76 -24.58 -1.13
C SER A 44 3.35 -23.30 -0.53
N ILE A 45 3.16 -23.11 0.77
CA ILE A 45 3.70 -22.01 1.57
C ILE A 45 4.72 -22.60 2.55
N LEU A 46 5.97 -22.16 2.47
CA LEU A 46 7.00 -22.53 3.43
C LEU A 46 6.99 -21.54 4.60
N VAL A 47 6.89 -22.03 5.84
CA VAL A 47 7.01 -21.23 7.06
C VAL A 47 8.25 -21.64 7.83
N ILE A 48 9.20 -20.70 7.97
CA ILE A 48 10.50 -20.88 8.62
C ILE A 48 10.48 -20.19 10.00
N GLY A 49 10.96 -20.88 11.02
CA GLY A 49 10.99 -20.42 12.42
C GLY A 49 9.86 -21.00 13.27
N GLU A 50 10.19 -21.44 14.48
CA GLU A 50 9.27 -22.07 15.45
C GLU A 50 8.88 -21.12 16.60
N SER A 51 9.08 -19.82 16.41
CA SER A 51 8.60 -18.77 17.31
C SER A 51 7.07 -18.70 17.35
N ASP A 52 6.52 -17.92 18.29
CA ASP A 52 5.08 -17.66 18.40
C ASP A 52 4.48 -17.20 17.06
N ALA A 53 5.13 -16.24 16.38
CA ALA A 53 4.65 -15.76 15.09
C ALA A 53 4.70 -16.86 14.02
N GLY A 54 5.77 -17.65 13.95
CA GLY A 54 5.90 -18.74 12.98
C GLY A 54 4.85 -19.83 13.17
N ASN A 55 4.58 -20.20 14.42
CA ASN A 55 3.57 -21.20 14.77
C ASN A 55 2.16 -20.71 14.48
N THR A 56 1.82 -19.51 14.93
CA THR A 56 0.51 -18.89 14.69
C THR A 56 0.18 -18.81 13.21
N VAL A 57 1.13 -18.36 12.38
CA VAL A 57 0.92 -18.25 10.92
C VAL A 57 0.72 -19.61 10.27
N ALA A 58 1.52 -20.61 10.67
CA ALA A 58 1.39 -21.96 10.12
C ALA A 58 0.03 -22.57 10.45
N GLU A 59 -0.43 -22.43 11.69
CA GLU A 59 -1.72 -22.93 12.16
C GLU A 59 -2.90 -22.24 11.45
N GLN A 60 -2.86 -20.92 11.30
CA GLN A 60 -3.90 -20.16 10.61
C GLN A 60 -4.02 -20.55 9.13
N LEU A 61 -2.89 -20.60 8.42
CA LEU A 61 -2.88 -20.99 7.01
C LEU A 61 -3.31 -22.45 6.83
N TRP A 62 -2.94 -23.33 7.76
CA TRP A 62 -3.40 -24.72 7.77
C TRP A 62 -4.92 -24.83 7.97
N ALA A 63 -5.47 -24.07 8.93
CA ALA A 63 -6.92 -24.01 9.18
C ALA A 63 -7.70 -23.52 7.95
N GLU A 64 -7.11 -22.63 7.14
CA GLU A 64 -7.66 -22.18 5.86
C GLU A 64 -7.38 -23.13 4.68
N SER A 65 -6.92 -24.36 4.94
CA SER A 65 -6.67 -25.38 3.92
C SER A 65 -5.62 -24.98 2.87
N TYR A 66 -4.57 -24.26 3.28
CA TYR A 66 -3.36 -24.08 2.47
C TYR A 66 -2.35 -25.21 2.71
N ASP A 67 -1.54 -25.52 1.69
CA ASP A 67 -0.45 -26.49 1.82
C ASP A 67 0.75 -25.85 2.54
N VAL A 68 0.74 -25.90 3.87
CA VAL A 68 1.77 -25.33 4.73
C VAL A 68 2.91 -26.33 4.94
N ARG A 69 4.14 -25.87 4.76
CA ARG A 69 5.36 -26.67 4.89
C ARG A 69 6.29 -26.01 5.89
N ARG A 70 7.00 -26.83 6.68
CA ARG A 70 7.99 -26.40 7.66
C ARG A 70 9.42 -26.82 7.33
N ASP A 71 9.58 -27.77 6.42
CA ASP A 71 10.89 -28.28 5.99
C ASP A 71 11.42 -27.49 4.77
N PRO A 72 12.46 -26.66 4.94
CA PRO A 72 13.06 -25.89 3.84
C PRO A 72 13.90 -26.76 2.89
N GLY A 73 14.20 -28.02 3.24
CA GLY A 73 14.97 -28.97 2.44
C GLY A 73 14.15 -29.70 1.38
N LEU A 74 12.83 -29.50 1.33
CA LEU A 74 11.96 -30.13 0.34
C LEU A 74 12.30 -29.69 -1.07
N LYS A 75 12.56 -30.66 -1.96
CA LYS A 75 12.77 -30.43 -3.39
C LYS A 75 11.44 -30.17 -4.13
N GLN A 76 10.78 -29.06 -3.80
CA GLN A 76 9.55 -28.64 -4.44
C GLN A 76 9.52 -27.14 -4.69
N LYS A 77 8.45 -26.67 -5.34
CA LYS A 77 8.23 -25.25 -5.57
C LYS A 77 7.39 -24.66 -4.45
N PHE A 78 7.66 -23.39 -4.13
CA PHE A 78 6.90 -22.63 -3.15
C PHE A 78 6.32 -21.38 -3.80
N SER A 79 5.04 -21.11 -3.54
CA SER A 79 4.42 -19.85 -3.97
C SER A 79 4.71 -18.73 -2.97
N ALA A 80 4.99 -19.09 -1.72
CA ALA A 80 5.43 -18.14 -0.69
C ALA A 80 6.41 -18.77 0.30
N ILE A 81 7.29 -17.93 0.85
CA ILE A 81 8.19 -18.23 1.97
C ILE A 81 7.92 -17.19 3.06
N ILE A 82 7.53 -17.62 4.24
CA ILE A 82 7.33 -16.77 5.42
C ILE A 82 8.42 -17.13 6.41
N VAL A 83 9.12 -16.13 6.97
CA VAL A 83 10.21 -16.35 7.91
C VAL A 83 10.01 -15.48 9.15
N ALA A 84 9.96 -16.14 10.31
CA ALA A 84 9.74 -15.50 11.59
C ALA A 84 11.08 -15.26 12.32
N PHE A 85 11.29 -14.00 12.72
CA PHE A 85 12.45 -13.48 13.45
C PHE A 85 12.03 -12.73 14.73
N ASP A 86 10.79 -12.86 15.17
CA ASP A 86 10.21 -12.15 16.32
C ASP A 86 10.85 -12.52 17.66
N ASP A 87 11.48 -13.70 17.75
CA ASP A 87 12.23 -14.19 18.91
C ASP A 87 13.74 -13.92 18.83
N ALA A 88 14.25 -13.36 17.72
CA ALA A 88 15.67 -13.08 17.56
C ALA A 88 16.13 -12.00 18.56
N ALA A 89 17.20 -12.28 19.30
CA ALA A 89 17.72 -11.40 20.35
C ALA A 89 19.11 -10.84 20.03
N HIS A 90 19.86 -11.51 19.15
CA HIS A 90 21.19 -11.12 18.72
C HIS A 90 21.37 -11.33 17.20
N PRO A 91 22.18 -10.51 16.49
CA PRO A 91 22.35 -10.65 15.03
C PRO A 91 22.80 -12.04 14.55
N SER A 92 23.51 -12.81 15.40
CA SER A 92 23.90 -14.20 15.08
C SER A 92 22.71 -15.14 14.89
N ASP A 93 21.58 -14.84 15.52
CA ASP A 93 20.37 -15.69 15.52
C ASP A 93 19.71 -15.75 14.14
N LEU A 94 20.08 -14.82 13.23
CA LEU A 94 19.56 -14.78 11.88
C LEU A 94 20.11 -15.90 10.99
N SER A 95 21.33 -16.38 11.28
CA SER A 95 22.12 -17.21 10.36
C SER A 95 21.37 -18.45 9.87
N GLU A 96 20.82 -19.24 10.79
CA GLU A 96 20.11 -20.48 10.46
C GLU A 96 18.92 -20.23 9.53
N ARG A 97 18.05 -19.30 9.91
CA ARG A 97 16.82 -18.96 9.17
C ARG A 97 17.12 -18.34 7.82
N VAL A 98 18.14 -17.49 7.72
CA VAL A 98 18.59 -16.91 6.45
C VAL A 98 19.13 -17.99 5.50
N LEU A 99 19.88 -18.97 6.01
CA LEU A 99 20.36 -20.09 5.20
C LEU A 99 19.22 -20.99 4.72
N GLN A 100 18.20 -21.21 5.55
CA GLN A 100 16.99 -21.94 5.16
C GLN A 100 16.20 -21.20 4.07
N VAL A 101 16.05 -19.87 4.19
CA VAL A 101 15.48 -19.04 3.11
C VAL A 101 16.30 -19.20 1.83
N SER A 102 17.63 -19.05 1.92
CA SER A 102 18.55 -19.19 0.78
C SER A 102 18.39 -20.53 0.03
N ALA A 103 18.26 -21.63 0.77
CA ALA A 103 18.04 -22.96 0.20
C ALA A 103 16.70 -23.06 -0.58
N ALA A 104 15.63 -22.46 -0.05
CA ALA A 104 14.29 -22.51 -0.63
C ALA A 104 14.08 -21.51 -1.79
N LEU A 105 14.83 -20.40 -1.83
CA LEU A 105 14.63 -19.31 -2.81
C LEU A 105 14.67 -19.76 -4.27
N ARG A 106 15.50 -20.75 -4.62
CA ARG A 106 15.58 -21.29 -5.99
C ARG A 106 14.28 -22.00 -6.41
N GLY A 107 13.51 -22.49 -5.46
CA GLY A 107 12.20 -23.11 -5.65
C GLY A 107 11.04 -22.11 -5.67
N LEU A 108 11.28 -20.82 -5.46
CA LEU A 108 10.22 -19.80 -5.45
C LEU A 108 9.59 -19.65 -6.85
N GLU A 109 8.27 -19.69 -6.91
CA GLU A 109 7.51 -19.54 -8.15
C GLU A 109 7.56 -18.10 -8.70
N PRO A 110 7.33 -17.88 -10.00
CA PRO A 110 7.10 -16.55 -10.54
C PRO A 110 5.95 -15.85 -9.80
N ASN A 111 6.10 -14.56 -9.52
CA ASN A 111 5.21 -13.80 -8.63
C ASN A 111 5.14 -14.38 -7.20
N GLY A 112 6.14 -15.12 -6.76
CA GLY A 112 6.22 -15.63 -5.39
C GLY A 112 6.36 -14.51 -4.36
N ARG A 113 6.11 -14.86 -3.10
CA ARG A 113 6.17 -13.91 -1.97
C ARG A 113 7.19 -14.35 -0.94
N VAL A 114 8.00 -13.43 -0.46
CA VAL A 114 8.78 -13.63 0.76
C VAL A 114 8.32 -12.64 1.81
N ILE A 115 7.97 -13.11 3.01
CA ILE A 115 7.45 -12.26 4.08
C ILE A 115 8.30 -12.49 5.33
N THR A 116 8.94 -11.43 5.81
CA THR A 116 9.64 -11.44 7.10
C THR A 116 8.69 -11.00 8.20
N ILE A 117 8.77 -11.63 9.38
CA ILE A 117 8.01 -11.21 10.56
C ILE A 117 9.00 -10.96 11.69
N PHE A 118 8.98 -9.78 12.29
CA PHE A 118 9.90 -9.41 13.36
C PHE A 118 9.30 -8.33 14.25
N ARG A 119 9.95 -8.04 15.37
CA ARG A 119 9.48 -7.04 16.35
C ARG A 119 9.96 -5.64 16.00
N ASP A 120 9.19 -4.63 16.42
CA ASP A 120 9.47 -3.23 16.15
C ASP A 120 10.85 -2.79 16.68
N PRO A 121 11.78 -2.33 15.82
CA PRO A 121 13.07 -1.81 16.28
C PRO A 121 12.95 -0.50 17.10
N GLN A 122 11.81 0.20 17.02
CA GLN A 122 11.55 1.45 17.73
C GLN A 122 10.76 1.27 19.04
N ASP A 123 10.54 0.02 19.46
CA ASP A 123 9.90 -0.33 20.73
C ASP A 123 10.68 0.27 21.91
N SER A 124 10.02 1.14 22.68
CA SER A 124 10.64 1.87 23.79
C SER A 124 11.06 0.95 24.95
N SER A 125 10.46 -0.24 25.07
CA SER A 125 10.79 -1.20 26.14
C SER A 125 12.20 -1.80 26.00
N ILE A 126 12.77 -1.77 24.79
CA ILE A 126 14.10 -2.28 24.49
C ILE A 126 15.13 -1.18 24.24
N SER A 127 14.84 0.09 24.58
CA SER A 127 15.67 1.24 24.21
C SER A 127 17.13 1.16 24.71
N SER A 128 17.40 0.34 25.73
CA SER A 128 18.74 0.08 26.28
C SER A 128 19.38 -1.24 25.80
N ASP A 129 18.65 -2.10 25.07
CA ASP A 129 19.13 -3.39 24.57
C ASP A 129 19.64 -3.23 23.13
N ALA A 130 20.91 -2.84 23.00
CA ALA A 130 21.55 -2.62 21.71
C ALA A 130 21.53 -3.86 20.80
N ASN A 131 21.58 -5.08 21.35
CA ASN A 131 21.58 -6.31 20.57
C ASN A 131 20.22 -6.55 19.92
N ARG A 132 19.13 -6.39 20.69
CA ARG A 132 17.75 -6.51 20.18
C ARG A 132 17.44 -5.45 19.13
N ILE A 133 17.84 -4.20 19.36
CA ILE A 133 17.67 -3.13 18.37
C ILE A 133 18.45 -3.47 17.09
N ALA A 134 19.71 -3.90 17.22
CA ALA A 134 20.57 -4.23 16.08
C ALA A 134 20.02 -5.39 15.25
N VAL A 135 19.55 -6.48 15.87
CA VAL A 135 19.00 -7.61 15.12
C VAL A 135 17.69 -7.25 14.40
N ARG A 136 16.80 -6.47 15.04
CA ARG A 136 15.55 -6.01 14.41
C ARG A 136 15.83 -5.14 13.17
N HIS A 137 16.77 -4.19 13.25
CA HIS A 137 17.22 -3.44 12.06
C HIS A 137 17.97 -4.30 11.03
N SER A 138 18.68 -5.34 11.46
CA SER A 138 19.34 -6.28 10.54
C SER A 138 18.31 -7.02 9.68
N VAL A 139 17.16 -7.40 10.25
CA VAL A 139 16.05 -8.00 9.49
C VAL A 139 15.48 -7.02 8.47
N GLU A 140 15.37 -5.72 8.77
CA GLU A 140 14.95 -4.71 7.79
C GLU A 140 15.91 -4.64 6.60
N GLY A 141 17.22 -4.54 6.88
CA GLY A 141 18.27 -4.51 5.86
C GLY A 141 18.30 -5.76 4.99
N PHE A 142 18.17 -6.93 5.61
CA PHE A 142 18.03 -8.21 4.93
C PHE A 142 16.80 -8.23 4.01
N THR A 143 15.62 -7.87 4.53
CA THR A 143 14.36 -7.85 3.77
C THR A 143 14.45 -6.95 2.53
N ARG A 144 15.00 -5.73 2.68
CA ARG A 144 15.16 -4.80 1.55
C ARG A 144 16.20 -5.30 0.54
N SER A 145 17.29 -5.93 0.98
CA SER A 145 18.31 -6.46 0.08
C SER A 145 17.76 -7.65 -0.70
N LEU A 146 17.08 -8.57 0.00
CA LEU A 146 16.44 -9.73 -0.62
C LEU A 146 15.41 -9.32 -1.68
N ALA A 147 14.60 -8.28 -1.42
CA ALA A 147 13.66 -7.75 -2.41
C ALA A 147 14.34 -7.28 -3.72
N LYS A 148 15.61 -6.84 -3.69
CA LYS A 148 16.37 -6.46 -4.89
C LYS A 148 16.94 -7.67 -5.64
N GLU A 149 17.14 -8.78 -4.95
CA GLU A 149 17.62 -10.04 -5.53
C GLU A 149 16.47 -10.89 -6.12
N MET A 150 15.22 -10.56 -5.76
CA MET A 150 14.05 -11.25 -6.28
C MET A 150 13.96 -11.17 -7.80
N ARG A 151 13.45 -12.25 -8.39
CA ARG A 151 13.31 -12.41 -9.85
C ARG A 151 11.87 -12.74 -10.20
N PHE A 152 11.54 -12.59 -11.48
CA PHE A 152 10.26 -13.03 -12.03
C PHE A 152 9.04 -12.49 -11.27
N GLY A 153 9.08 -11.20 -10.91
CA GLY A 153 7.95 -10.51 -10.28
C GLY A 153 7.69 -10.91 -8.83
N ALA A 154 8.58 -11.71 -8.22
CA ALA A 154 8.52 -12.00 -6.81
C ALA A 154 8.84 -10.75 -5.98
N THR A 155 8.28 -10.69 -4.77
CA THR A 155 8.44 -9.55 -3.86
C THR A 155 8.84 -10.05 -2.47
N THR A 156 9.70 -9.28 -1.80
CA THR A 156 9.98 -9.47 -0.37
C THR A 156 9.46 -8.27 0.41
N ASN A 157 8.66 -8.50 1.46
CA ASN A 157 8.13 -7.46 2.36
C ASN A 157 8.21 -7.95 3.82
N GLY A 158 7.93 -7.06 4.78
CA GLY A 158 7.97 -7.41 6.20
C GLY A 158 6.73 -6.98 6.99
N ILE A 159 6.38 -7.75 8.00
CA ILE A 159 5.40 -7.41 9.02
C ILE A 159 6.19 -7.12 10.30
N ILE A 160 5.97 -5.92 10.86
CA ILE A 160 6.61 -5.49 12.10
C ILE A 160 5.56 -5.57 13.20
N LEU A 161 5.80 -6.40 14.21
CA LEU A 161 4.92 -6.54 15.36
C LEU A 161 5.35 -5.58 16.46
N GLY A 162 4.42 -4.75 16.92
CA GLY A 162 4.57 -3.93 18.10
C GLY A 162 4.74 -4.77 19.37
N GLN A 163 4.92 -4.08 20.49
CA GLN A 163 5.01 -4.74 21.80
C GLN A 163 3.72 -5.54 22.07
N ASP A 164 3.86 -6.79 22.51
CA ASP A 164 2.76 -7.71 22.86
C ASP A 164 1.74 -8.05 21.74
N VAL A 165 1.93 -7.53 20.53
CA VAL A 165 1.11 -7.89 19.35
C VAL A 165 1.53 -9.26 18.82
N THR A 166 0.58 -10.15 18.55
CA THR A 166 0.88 -11.46 17.94
C THR A 166 0.36 -11.50 16.49
N MET A 167 0.75 -12.54 15.75
CA MET A 167 0.19 -12.78 14.41
C MET A 167 -1.30 -13.17 14.43
N ALA A 168 -1.89 -13.37 15.62
CA ALA A 168 -3.34 -13.54 15.78
C ALA A 168 -4.12 -12.23 15.74
N ALA A 169 -3.44 -11.08 15.83
CA ALA A 169 -4.09 -9.77 15.74
C ALA A 169 -4.73 -9.57 14.35
N PRO A 170 -5.94 -8.98 14.25
CA PRO A 170 -6.62 -8.73 12.97
C PRO A 170 -5.74 -8.00 11.96
N ALA A 171 -4.95 -7.03 12.41
CA ALA A 171 -4.07 -6.24 11.56
C ALA A 171 -2.83 -7.00 11.07
N ALA A 172 -2.31 -7.93 11.87
CA ALA A 172 -1.25 -8.83 11.44
C ALA A 172 -1.75 -9.82 10.39
N LEU A 173 -2.97 -10.34 10.58
CA LEU A 173 -3.66 -11.17 9.59
C LEU A 173 -3.91 -10.39 8.28
N ALA A 174 -4.44 -9.17 8.36
CA ALA A 174 -4.69 -8.34 7.18
C ALA A 174 -3.40 -8.04 6.41
N ALA A 175 -2.31 -7.70 7.11
CA ALA A 175 -0.99 -7.50 6.51
C ALA A 175 -0.47 -8.76 5.81
N LEU A 176 -0.59 -9.93 6.45
CA LEU A 176 -0.18 -11.21 5.89
C LEU A 176 -0.97 -11.53 4.61
N ARG A 177 -2.30 -11.42 4.65
CA ARG A 177 -3.17 -11.65 3.48
C ARG A 177 -2.86 -10.70 2.34
N PHE A 178 -2.66 -9.42 2.64
CA PHE A 178 -2.27 -8.43 1.65
C PHE A 178 -0.96 -8.80 0.96
N PHE A 179 0.09 -9.12 1.72
CA PHE A 179 1.40 -9.48 1.15
C PHE A 179 1.41 -10.84 0.43
N LEU A 180 0.60 -11.81 0.86
CA LEU A 180 0.49 -13.10 0.16
C LEU A 180 -0.24 -12.98 -1.18
N SER A 181 -1.22 -12.08 -1.27
CA SER A 181 -2.12 -12.00 -2.42
C SER A 181 -1.56 -11.24 -3.64
N GLY A 182 -2.34 -11.23 -4.72
CA GLY A 182 -2.13 -10.34 -5.87
C GLY A 182 -2.38 -8.86 -5.59
N ARG A 183 -2.92 -8.50 -4.41
CA ARG A 183 -3.21 -7.11 -4.02
C ARG A 183 -1.94 -6.29 -3.77
N SER A 184 -0.86 -6.95 -3.35
CA SER A 184 0.45 -6.34 -3.10
C SER A 184 1.41 -6.40 -4.29
N ALA A 185 0.92 -6.61 -5.52
CA ALA A 185 1.74 -6.88 -6.70
C ALA A 185 2.87 -5.88 -6.96
N TYR A 186 2.70 -4.61 -6.56
CA TYR A 186 3.68 -3.54 -6.76
C TYR A 186 4.23 -2.97 -5.44
N VAL A 187 4.07 -3.71 -4.33
CA VAL A 187 4.65 -3.43 -3.03
C VAL A 187 5.84 -4.36 -2.82
N ALA A 188 7.04 -3.80 -2.75
CA ALA A 188 8.27 -4.56 -2.58
C ALA A 188 9.27 -3.81 -1.71
N GLY A 189 9.96 -4.55 -0.85
CA GLY A 189 10.90 -4.05 0.13
C GLY A 189 10.26 -3.11 1.17
N GLN A 190 8.96 -3.28 1.44
CA GLN A 190 8.20 -2.44 2.37
C GLN A 190 7.78 -3.20 3.62
N PHE A 191 7.31 -2.45 4.62
CA PHE A 191 6.90 -2.97 5.90
C PHE A 191 5.50 -2.46 6.27
N LEU A 192 4.73 -3.31 6.95
CA LEU A 192 3.52 -2.92 7.65
C LEU A 192 3.76 -3.12 9.14
N THR A 193 3.76 -2.02 9.89
CA THR A 193 3.86 -2.05 11.35
C THR A 193 2.49 -2.19 11.96
N VAL A 194 2.32 -3.25 12.76
CA VAL A 194 1.12 -3.56 13.51
C VAL A 194 1.36 -3.18 14.95
N SER A 195 0.87 -2.01 15.36
CA SER A 195 1.17 -1.41 16.66
C SER A 195 0.14 -1.79 17.74
N SER A 196 -1.01 -2.35 17.37
CA SER A 196 -2.02 -2.82 18.32
C SER A 196 -2.83 -4.00 17.77
N SER A 197 -3.59 -4.64 18.65
CA SER A 197 -4.56 -5.70 18.32
C SER A 197 -5.96 -5.18 17.97
N ALA A 198 -6.12 -3.86 17.75
CA ALA A 198 -7.40 -3.26 17.43
C ALA A 198 -7.98 -3.74 16.09
N GLY A 199 -9.30 -3.64 15.98
CA GLY A 199 -10.07 -4.04 14.80
C GLY A 199 -10.68 -5.43 14.92
N ALA A 200 -11.36 -5.86 13.86
CA ALA A 200 -11.97 -7.18 13.75
C ALA A 200 -11.71 -7.78 12.37
N VAL A 201 -11.60 -9.11 12.33
CA VAL A 201 -11.56 -9.87 11.07
C VAL A 201 -12.93 -9.74 10.39
N PRO A 202 -13.00 -9.42 9.08
CA PRO A 202 -14.26 -9.32 8.38
C PRO A 202 -14.95 -10.69 8.30
N ALA A 203 -16.29 -10.67 8.19
CA ALA A 203 -17.07 -11.88 7.96
C ALA A 203 -16.70 -12.55 6.63
N ASP A 204 -16.39 -11.75 5.61
CA ASP A 204 -15.91 -12.22 4.31
C ASP A 204 -14.67 -11.40 3.88
N TRP A 205 -13.59 -12.10 3.54
CA TRP A 205 -12.35 -11.49 3.05
C TRP A 205 -12.42 -11.07 1.58
N ASP A 206 -13.41 -11.55 0.81
CA ASP A 206 -13.64 -11.10 -0.57
C ASP A 206 -14.41 -9.77 -0.63
N THR A 207 -15.21 -9.45 0.40
CA THR A 207 -15.89 -8.15 0.57
C THR A 207 -15.62 -7.54 1.94
N PRO A 208 -14.36 -7.20 2.26
CA PRO A 208 -13.97 -6.77 3.60
C PRO A 208 -14.44 -5.36 3.97
N LEU A 209 -15.06 -4.64 3.03
CA LEU A 209 -15.61 -3.29 3.20
C LEU A 209 -17.13 -3.25 3.05
N ALA A 210 -17.80 -4.40 3.17
CA ALA A 210 -19.26 -4.46 3.18
C ALA A 210 -19.85 -3.45 4.19
N ASP A 211 -20.91 -2.76 3.75
CA ASP A 211 -21.64 -1.74 4.52
C ASP A 211 -20.86 -0.45 4.85
N MET A 212 -19.62 -0.30 4.37
CA MET A 212 -18.82 0.91 4.58
C MET A 212 -19.18 2.00 3.58
N VAL A 213 -19.28 3.25 4.04
CA VAL A 213 -19.47 4.44 3.20
C VAL A 213 -18.17 5.25 3.16
N ILE A 214 -17.54 5.31 1.99
CA ILE A 214 -16.20 5.90 1.84
C ILE A 214 -16.21 7.01 0.79
N VAL A 215 -15.70 8.19 1.17
CA VAL A 215 -15.47 9.30 0.24
C VAL A 215 -14.14 9.11 -0.50
N VAL A 216 -14.12 9.36 -1.81
CA VAL A 216 -12.89 9.39 -2.61
C VAL A 216 -12.78 10.73 -3.34
N THR A 217 -11.75 11.52 -3.03
CA THR A 217 -11.54 12.80 -3.72
C THR A 217 -10.71 12.62 -4.99
N GLY A 218 -10.98 13.41 -6.04
CA GLY A 218 -10.34 13.28 -7.35
C GLY A 218 -10.72 11.97 -8.05
N ALA A 219 -11.98 11.54 -7.91
CA ALA A 219 -12.45 10.22 -8.32
C ALA A 219 -12.78 10.08 -9.81
N ALA A 220 -12.76 11.17 -10.60
CA ALA A 220 -13.27 11.15 -11.96
C ALA A 220 -12.41 10.35 -12.96
N ARG A 221 -11.15 10.05 -12.63
CA ARG A 221 -10.22 9.34 -13.52
C ARG A 221 -8.98 8.78 -12.81
N GLY A 222 -8.27 7.89 -13.49
CA GLY A 222 -6.90 7.52 -13.13
C GLY A 222 -6.82 6.75 -11.82
N ILE A 223 -6.02 7.25 -10.84
CA ILE A 223 -5.88 6.58 -9.54
C ILE A 223 -7.16 6.66 -8.73
N GLY A 224 -7.85 7.81 -8.71
CA GLY A 224 -9.11 7.98 -7.98
C GLY A 224 -10.21 7.05 -8.50
N GLU A 225 -10.32 6.92 -9.82
CA GLU A 225 -11.21 5.95 -10.47
C GLU A 225 -10.91 4.51 -10.04
N ALA A 226 -9.63 4.11 -10.09
CA ALA A 226 -9.24 2.76 -9.67
C ALA A 226 -9.49 2.52 -8.16
N ILE A 227 -9.30 3.54 -7.32
CA ILE A 227 -9.67 3.47 -5.89
C ILE A 227 -11.16 3.22 -5.75
N SER A 228 -11.99 4.00 -6.44
CA SER A 228 -13.45 3.83 -6.39
C SER A 228 -13.89 2.43 -6.84
N GLU A 229 -13.30 1.89 -7.92
CA GLU A 229 -13.57 0.54 -8.40
C GLU A 229 -13.15 -0.54 -7.41
N THR A 230 -11.95 -0.43 -6.82
CA THR A 230 -11.45 -1.40 -5.85
C THR A 230 -12.26 -1.37 -4.55
N LEU A 231 -12.60 -0.20 -4.02
CA LEU A 231 -13.40 -0.09 -2.80
C LEU A 231 -14.81 -0.66 -3.01
N ALA A 232 -15.44 -0.37 -4.16
CA ALA A 232 -16.77 -0.91 -4.48
C ALA A 232 -16.74 -2.42 -4.70
N ARG A 233 -15.71 -2.95 -5.39
CA ARG A 233 -15.49 -4.40 -5.53
C ARG A 233 -15.40 -5.08 -4.17
N ASP A 234 -14.75 -4.44 -3.21
CA ASP A 234 -14.56 -4.95 -1.84
C ASP A 234 -15.80 -4.70 -0.94
N GLY A 235 -16.89 -4.17 -1.48
CA GLY A 235 -18.20 -4.07 -0.81
C GLY A 235 -18.58 -2.67 -0.32
N ALA A 236 -17.73 -1.65 -0.48
CA ALA A 236 -18.02 -0.31 0.00
C ALA A 236 -19.00 0.44 -0.90
N THR A 237 -19.83 1.29 -0.29
CA THR A 237 -20.52 2.37 -0.99
C THR A 237 -19.58 3.56 -1.16
N VAL A 238 -19.35 4.00 -2.40
CA VAL A 238 -18.39 5.07 -2.70
C VAL A 238 -19.11 6.39 -2.98
N ILE A 239 -18.68 7.45 -2.30
CA ILE A 239 -19.01 8.85 -2.63
C ILE A 239 -17.80 9.45 -3.36
N GLY A 240 -17.88 9.53 -4.69
CA GLY A 240 -16.83 10.11 -5.52
C GLY A 240 -16.97 11.63 -5.59
N VAL A 241 -15.87 12.33 -5.32
CA VAL A 241 -15.80 13.80 -5.34
C VAL A 241 -14.81 14.23 -6.41
N ASP A 242 -15.20 15.18 -7.25
CA ASP A 242 -14.27 15.85 -8.18
C ASP A 242 -14.80 17.26 -8.53
N MET A 243 -13.98 18.05 -9.20
CA MET A 243 -14.35 19.41 -9.61
C MET A 243 -15.53 19.37 -10.61
N PRO A 244 -16.42 20.39 -10.64
CA PRO A 244 -17.53 20.46 -11.59
C PRO A 244 -17.14 20.23 -13.07
N PRO A 245 -15.99 20.75 -13.59
CA PRO A 245 -15.56 20.45 -14.96
C PRO A 245 -15.26 18.97 -15.24
N ALA A 246 -15.04 18.15 -14.21
CA ALA A 246 -14.85 16.70 -14.32
C ALA A 246 -16.16 15.91 -14.10
N GLY A 247 -17.29 16.60 -13.95
CA GLY A 247 -18.57 16.02 -13.55
C GLY A 247 -19.06 14.86 -14.42
N GLU A 248 -18.93 14.95 -15.75
CA GLU A 248 -19.34 13.87 -16.65
C GLU A 248 -18.51 12.59 -16.46
N ALA A 249 -17.19 12.74 -16.35
CA ALA A 249 -16.28 11.63 -16.09
C ALA A 249 -16.55 11.03 -14.70
N LEU A 250 -16.77 11.88 -13.69
CA LEU A 250 -17.13 11.46 -12.34
C LEU A 250 -18.43 10.65 -12.31
N THR A 251 -19.49 11.16 -12.94
CA THR A 251 -20.77 10.45 -13.02
C THR A 251 -20.62 9.12 -13.76
N THR A 252 -19.80 9.06 -14.80
CA THR A 252 -19.50 7.81 -15.52
C THR A 252 -18.85 6.77 -14.60
N VAL A 253 -17.85 7.16 -13.81
CA VAL A 253 -17.18 6.27 -12.86
C VAL A 253 -18.14 5.84 -11.75
N MET A 254 -18.87 6.78 -11.14
CA MET A 254 -19.79 6.50 -10.05
C MET A 254 -20.94 5.59 -10.47
N ASN A 255 -21.53 5.79 -11.66
CA ASN A 255 -22.55 4.90 -12.19
C ASN A 255 -22.02 3.46 -12.41
N ARG A 256 -20.76 3.32 -12.84
CA ARG A 256 -20.13 2.00 -13.05
C ARG A 256 -19.94 1.23 -11.74
N VAL A 257 -19.63 1.93 -10.65
CA VAL A 257 -19.36 1.30 -9.34
C VAL A 257 -20.58 1.31 -8.40
N GLY A 258 -21.72 1.86 -8.85
CA GLY A 258 -22.91 2.02 -8.00
C GLY A 258 -22.76 3.08 -6.90
N GLY A 259 -21.85 4.05 -7.09
CA GLY A 259 -21.56 5.13 -6.15
C GLY A 259 -22.35 6.41 -6.40
N ILE A 260 -22.05 7.45 -5.60
CA ILE A 260 -22.64 8.79 -5.72
C ILE A 260 -21.59 9.78 -6.22
N ALA A 261 -21.92 10.53 -7.28
CA ALA A 261 -21.09 11.61 -7.79
C ALA A 261 -21.40 12.95 -7.09
N VAL A 262 -20.37 13.59 -6.56
CA VAL A 262 -20.42 14.92 -5.94
C VAL A 262 -19.46 15.84 -6.68
N GLN A 263 -20.00 16.88 -7.29
CA GLN A 263 -19.21 17.92 -7.94
C GLN A 263 -18.92 19.04 -6.92
N MET A 264 -17.67 19.17 -6.48
CA MET A 264 -17.27 20.10 -5.43
C MET A 264 -15.78 20.46 -5.55
N ASP A 265 -15.41 21.69 -5.21
CA ASP A 265 -14.01 22.05 -4.99
C ASP A 265 -13.61 21.72 -3.55
N ILE A 266 -12.69 20.78 -3.37
CA ILE A 266 -12.23 20.39 -2.03
C ILE A 266 -11.51 21.54 -1.29
N THR A 267 -11.11 22.59 -2.01
CA THR A 267 -10.51 23.80 -1.44
C THR A 267 -11.54 24.79 -0.90
N ASP A 268 -12.84 24.53 -1.03
CA ASP A 268 -13.90 25.29 -0.38
C ASP A 268 -13.90 25.14 1.15
N GLU A 269 -14.12 26.24 1.86
CA GLU A 269 -14.05 26.31 3.34
C GLU A 269 -14.94 25.31 4.05
N ASN A 270 -16.07 24.93 3.46
CA ASN A 270 -17.04 24.01 4.07
C ASN A 270 -17.02 22.60 3.49
N ALA A 271 -16.03 22.25 2.66
CA ALA A 271 -16.02 20.98 1.93
C ALA A 271 -16.20 19.74 2.85
N GLY A 272 -15.55 19.71 4.02
CA GLY A 272 -15.72 18.60 4.97
C GLY A 272 -17.13 18.53 5.57
N ASN A 273 -17.68 19.67 5.98
CA ASN A 273 -19.06 19.76 6.49
C ASN A 273 -20.10 19.36 5.44
N GLU A 274 -19.89 19.72 4.18
CA GLU A 274 -20.79 19.30 3.10
C GLU A 274 -20.74 17.79 2.88
N LEU A 275 -19.54 17.18 2.89
CA LEU A 275 -19.39 15.73 2.81
C LEU A 275 -20.10 15.01 3.95
N LEU A 276 -19.97 15.49 5.19
CA LEU A 276 -20.71 14.95 6.34
C LEU A 276 -22.21 15.01 6.11
N ARG A 277 -22.73 16.18 5.77
CA ARG A 277 -24.16 16.39 5.54
C ARG A 277 -24.69 15.45 4.45
N MET A 278 -23.94 15.25 3.37
CA MET A 278 -24.35 14.34 2.30
C MET A 278 -24.32 12.87 2.73
N ALA A 279 -23.28 12.44 3.43
CA ALA A 279 -23.16 11.08 3.92
C ALA A 279 -24.26 10.76 4.96
N GLU A 280 -24.52 11.69 5.89
CA GLU A 280 -25.62 11.59 6.85
C GLU A 280 -26.98 11.48 6.17
N GLN A 281 -27.30 12.38 5.23
CA GLN A 281 -28.60 12.40 4.57
C GLN A 281 -28.87 11.16 3.71
N ARG A 282 -27.83 10.56 3.13
CA ARG A 282 -27.96 9.43 2.20
C ARG A 282 -27.82 8.08 2.87
N PHE A 283 -26.96 7.99 3.89
CA PHE A 283 -26.54 6.72 4.47
C PHE A 283 -26.56 6.71 6.00
N GLY A 284 -26.78 7.86 6.65
CA GLY A 284 -26.77 8.00 8.10
C GLY A 284 -25.39 7.92 8.75
N ARG A 285 -24.32 7.64 7.97
CA ARG A 285 -22.96 7.47 8.47
C ARG A 285 -21.89 7.78 7.42
N LEU A 286 -20.67 8.03 7.87
CA LEU A 286 -19.45 8.09 7.08
C LEU A 286 -18.34 7.28 7.75
N ASP A 287 -17.77 6.32 7.02
CA ASP A 287 -16.81 5.34 7.56
C ASP A 287 -15.37 5.65 7.18
N GLY A 288 -15.15 6.33 6.05
CA GLY A 288 -13.81 6.73 5.67
C GLY A 288 -13.72 7.80 4.59
N ILE A 289 -12.49 8.27 4.39
CA ILE A 289 -12.13 9.21 3.33
C ILE A 289 -10.76 8.89 2.74
N VAL A 290 -10.68 8.96 1.41
CA VAL A 290 -9.46 8.90 0.63
C VAL A 290 -9.13 10.28 0.06
N HIS A 291 -8.08 10.91 0.59
CA HIS A 291 -7.49 12.14 0.06
C HIS A 291 -6.59 11.83 -1.14
N ASN A 292 -7.21 11.57 -2.30
CA ASN A 292 -6.53 11.28 -3.56
C ASN A 292 -6.37 12.51 -4.47
N ALA A 293 -7.28 13.48 -4.40
CA ALA A 293 -7.19 14.69 -5.22
C ALA A 293 -5.82 15.37 -5.06
N GLY A 294 -5.28 15.83 -6.18
CA GLY A 294 -3.98 16.49 -6.19
C GLY A 294 -3.62 16.99 -7.56
N ILE A 295 -2.82 18.06 -7.59
CA ILE A 295 -2.29 18.68 -8.80
C ILE A 295 -0.77 18.75 -8.75
N THR A 296 -0.18 18.90 -9.94
CA THR A 296 1.24 19.25 -10.11
C THR A 296 1.35 20.63 -10.77
N ARG A 297 2.37 21.39 -10.36
CA ARG A 297 2.71 22.73 -10.86
C ARG A 297 4.22 22.84 -10.92
N ASP A 298 4.82 21.96 -11.71
CA ASP A 298 6.25 21.74 -11.72
C ASP A 298 6.99 22.94 -12.31
N LYS A 299 7.95 23.46 -11.54
CA LYS A 299 8.82 24.56 -11.92
C LYS A 299 10.07 24.55 -11.04
N LEU A 300 11.22 24.89 -11.61
CA LEU A 300 12.40 25.15 -10.78
C LEU A 300 12.09 26.31 -9.82
N LEU A 301 12.53 26.21 -8.56
CA LEU A 301 12.20 27.19 -7.53
C LEU A 301 12.59 28.62 -7.92
N ALA A 302 13.73 28.79 -8.60
CA ALA A 302 14.19 30.09 -9.12
C ALA A 302 13.20 30.76 -10.10
N ASN A 303 12.26 30.00 -10.66
CA ASN A 303 11.25 30.46 -11.60
C ASN A 303 9.82 30.20 -11.09
N MET A 304 9.65 29.88 -9.80
CA MET A 304 8.35 29.62 -9.20
C MET A 304 7.63 30.94 -8.90
N ASP A 305 6.32 30.96 -9.13
CA ASP A 305 5.45 32.07 -8.74
C ASP A 305 4.45 31.63 -7.66
N ALA A 306 3.85 32.62 -7.00
CA ALA A 306 2.87 32.40 -5.93
C ALA A 306 1.67 31.57 -6.43
N ALA A 307 1.12 31.87 -7.60
CA ALA A 307 -0.04 31.16 -8.14
C ALA A 307 0.21 29.64 -8.28
N ARG A 308 1.40 29.23 -8.74
CA ARG A 308 1.79 27.81 -8.85
C ARG A 308 2.08 27.18 -7.49
N TRP A 309 2.68 27.93 -6.57
CA TRP A 309 2.96 27.45 -5.23
C TRP A 309 1.65 27.27 -4.43
N ASP A 310 0.90 28.35 -4.26
CA ASP A 310 -0.27 28.44 -3.40
C ASP A 310 -1.38 27.50 -3.87
N SER A 311 -1.67 27.45 -5.17
CA SER A 311 -2.71 26.53 -5.68
C SER A 311 -2.38 25.06 -5.41
N LEU A 312 -1.09 24.68 -5.52
CA LEU A 312 -0.66 23.31 -5.24
C LEU A 312 -0.77 23.01 -3.74
N ILE A 313 -0.31 23.93 -2.88
CA ILE A 313 -0.40 23.75 -1.43
C ILE A 313 -1.87 23.67 -0.99
N ALA A 314 -2.73 24.55 -1.52
CA ALA A 314 -4.15 24.58 -1.24
C ALA A 314 -4.83 23.22 -1.49
N VAL A 315 -4.63 22.66 -2.70
CA VAL A 315 -5.24 21.38 -3.09
C VAL A 315 -4.58 20.20 -2.38
N ASN A 316 -3.25 20.13 -2.35
CA ASN A 316 -2.56 18.88 -2.02
C ASN A 316 -2.35 18.66 -0.52
N ILE A 317 -2.48 19.68 0.33
CA ILE A 317 -2.26 19.54 1.79
C ILE A 317 -3.19 20.39 2.65
N THR A 318 -3.46 21.65 2.29
CA THR A 318 -4.35 22.51 3.10
C THR A 318 -5.78 22.00 3.11
N ALA A 319 -6.32 21.62 1.94
CA ALA A 319 -7.67 21.03 1.85
C ALA A 319 -7.79 19.72 2.65
N PRO A 320 -6.90 18.70 2.51
CA PRO A 320 -6.91 17.52 3.37
C PRO A 320 -6.87 17.82 4.87
N LEU A 321 -6.04 18.76 5.33
CA LEU A 321 -5.96 19.17 6.73
C LEU A 321 -7.28 19.74 7.24
N ARG A 322 -7.85 20.71 6.52
CA ARG A 322 -9.11 21.37 6.90
C ARG A 322 -10.29 20.40 6.86
N ILE A 323 -10.36 19.54 5.83
CA ILE A 323 -11.40 18.51 5.75
C ILE A 323 -11.27 17.56 6.94
N ASN A 324 -10.07 17.08 7.26
CA ASN A 324 -9.87 16.22 8.43
C ASN A 324 -10.28 16.91 9.73
N GLU A 325 -9.94 18.19 9.93
CA GLU A 325 -10.37 18.95 11.10
C GLU A 325 -11.89 18.96 11.26
N GLN A 326 -12.62 19.22 10.18
CA GLN A 326 -14.09 19.21 10.17
C GLN A 326 -14.68 17.83 10.42
N LEU A 327 -14.15 16.79 9.76
CA LEU A 327 -14.59 15.40 9.95
C LEU A 327 -14.33 14.91 11.39
N LEU A 328 -13.15 15.23 11.94
CA LEU A 328 -12.77 14.81 13.28
C LEU A 328 -13.54 15.58 14.36
N ALA A 329 -13.97 16.82 14.11
CA ALA A 329 -14.86 17.56 15.00
C ALA A 329 -16.25 16.90 15.14
N ALA A 330 -16.67 16.12 14.15
CA ALA A 330 -17.93 15.37 14.17
C ALA A 330 -17.82 13.97 14.81
N LEU A 331 -16.63 13.54 15.25
CA LEU A 331 -16.48 12.28 15.99
C LEU A 331 -17.31 12.29 17.28
N GLY A 332 -18.02 11.19 17.54
CA GLY A 332 -18.92 11.06 18.69
C GLY A 332 -20.30 11.71 18.51
N GLN A 333 -20.58 12.34 17.36
CA GLN A 333 -21.89 12.93 17.05
C GLN A 333 -22.83 11.96 16.28
N GLY A 334 -22.39 10.72 16.05
CA GLY A 334 -23.18 9.67 15.38
C GLY A 334 -23.08 9.64 13.85
N VAL A 335 -22.65 10.73 13.21
CA VAL A 335 -22.50 10.81 11.74
C VAL A 335 -21.19 10.18 11.25
N VAL A 336 -20.09 10.35 11.98
CA VAL A 336 -18.81 9.73 11.66
C VAL A 336 -18.66 8.47 12.49
N ALA A 337 -18.32 7.36 11.82
CA ALA A 337 -18.08 6.10 12.50
C ALA A 337 -16.94 6.23 13.54
N GLU A 338 -17.07 5.57 14.69
CA GLU A 338 -16.02 5.60 15.72
C GLU A 338 -14.70 5.07 15.15
N ASN A 339 -14.77 4.00 14.38
CA ASN A 339 -13.65 3.38 13.67
C ASN A 339 -13.35 4.06 12.32
N PHE A 340 -13.40 5.39 12.26
CA PHE A 340 -13.16 6.16 11.04
C PHE A 340 -11.80 5.85 10.39
N ARG A 341 -11.78 5.71 9.06
CA ARG A 341 -10.59 5.36 8.27
C ARG A 341 -10.19 6.51 7.34
N ILE A 342 -8.96 7.00 7.46
CA ILE A 342 -8.42 8.03 6.58
C ILE A 342 -7.24 7.46 5.81
N THR A 343 -7.23 7.61 4.48
CA THR A 343 -6.00 7.41 3.71
C THR A 343 -5.70 8.63 2.85
N ALA A 344 -4.42 8.98 2.72
CA ALA A 344 -3.99 10.07 1.88
C ALA A 344 -2.89 9.66 0.89
N LEU A 345 -2.89 10.29 -0.29
CA LEU A 345 -1.89 10.04 -1.31
C LEU A 345 -0.68 10.94 -1.06
N ALA A 346 0.40 10.35 -0.54
CA ALA A 346 1.74 10.93 -0.49
C ALA A 346 2.44 10.75 -1.86
N SER A 347 3.77 10.67 -1.89
CA SER A 347 4.55 10.39 -3.10
C SER A 347 5.99 10.04 -2.75
N THR A 348 6.67 9.24 -3.58
CA THR A 348 8.13 9.09 -3.49
C THR A 348 8.88 10.43 -3.63
N SER A 349 8.32 11.42 -4.35
CA SER A 349 8.88 12.77 -4.40
C SER A 349 8.82 13.48 -3.04
N GLY A 350 7.83 13.18 -2.19
CA GLY A 350 7.77 13.71 -0.82
C GLY A 350 8.82 13.09 0.10
N ILE A 351 9.28 11.88 -0.21
CA ILE A 351 10.30 11.17 0.56
C ILE A 351 11.71 11.63 0.17
N ALA A 352 12.01 11.65 -1.13
CA ALA A 352 13.36 11.84 -1.64
C ALA A 352 13.60 13.21 -2.30
N GLY A 353 12.55 14.02 -2.47
CA GLY A 353 12.57 15.19 -3.34
C GLY A 353 12.54 14.82 -4.83
N ASN A 354 12.28 15.83 -5.67
CA ASN A 354 12.41 15.70 -7.11
C ASN A 354 12.69 17.08 -7.74
N ARG A 355 13.51 17.11 -8.81
CA ARG A 355 13.89 18.37 -9.46
C ARG A 355 12.66 19.05 -10.07
N GLY A 356 12.45 20.32 -9.73
CA GLY A 356 11.30 21.10 -10.22
C GLY A 356 10.00 20.86 -9.44
N GLN A 357 10.04 20.10 -8.35
CA GLN A 357 8.89 19.72 -7.54
C GLN A 357 9.04 20.16 -6.08
N THR A 358 9.64 21.33 -5.80
CA THR A 358 9.82 21.80 -4.42
C THR A 358 8.47 22.02 -3.71
N ASN A 359 7.49 22.60 -4.40
CA ASN A 359 6.10 22.73 -3.92
C ASN A 359 5.44 21.35 -3.73
N TYR A 360 5.53 20.47 -4.73
CA TYR A 360 4.90 19.15 -4.69
C TYR A 360 5.50 18.23 -3.62
N ALA A 361 6.82 18.20 -3.50
CA ALA A 361 7.52 17.45 -2.46
C ALA A 361 7.17 18.00 -1.07
N ALA A 362 7.08 19.32 -0.89
CA ALA A 362 6.65 19.92 0.37
C ALA A 362 5.24 19.47 0.77
N ALA A 363 4.27 19.53 -0.15
CA ALA A 363 2.91 19.08 0.13
C ALA A 363 2.83 17.57 0.44
N LYS A 364 3.50 16.73 -0.36
CA LYS A 364 3.47 15.27 -0.17
C LYS A 364 4.26 14.80 1.05
N ALA A 365 5.27 15.55 1.48
CA ALA A 365 5.89 15.37 2.80
C ALA A 365 4.95 15.79 3.93
N GLY A 366 4.23 16.90 3.75
CA GLY A 366 3.18 17.36 4.66
C GLY A 366 2.09 16.31 4.87
N ILE A 367 1.70 15.57 3.83
CA ILE A 367 0.75 14.45 3.95
C ILE A 367 1.28 13.36 4.90
N MET A 368 2.55 12.97 4.77
CA MET A 368 3.15 11.98 5.68
C MET A 368 3.17 12.50 7.13
N GLY A 369 3.47 13.79 7.32
CA GLY A 369 3.41 14.44 8.63
C GLY A 369 2.00 14.48 9.23
N MET A 370 0.99 14.84 8.42
CA MET A 370 -0.42 14.82 8.80
C MET A 370 -0.86 13.42 9.23
N THR A 371 -0.48 12.39 8.46
CA THR A 371 -0.75 10.99 8.79
C THR A 371 -0.16 10.60 10.14
N GLN A 372 1.11 10.91 10.39
CA GLN A 372 1.75 10.59 11.67
C GLN A 372 1.12 11.37 12.84
N ALA A 373 0.81 12.65 12.65
CA ALA A 373 0.29 13.52 13.70
C ALA A 373 -1.13 13.14 14.15
N LEU A 374 -2.00 12.73 13.21
CA LEU A 374 -3.40 12.40 13.50
C LEU A 374 -3.62 10.96 13.96
N ALA A 375 -2.61 10.08 13.80
CA ALA A 375 -2.71 8.66 14.15
C ALA A 375 -3.14 8.42 15.61
N GLY A 376 -2.50 9.11 16.55
CA GLY A 376 -2.80 8.97 17.98
C GLY A 376 -4.18 9.49 18.39
N GLN A 377 -4.73 10.48 17.68
CA GLN A 377 -6.09 10.96 17.91
C GLN A 377 -7.12 9.94 17.46
N LEU A 378 -6.99 9.42 16.24
CA LEU A 378 -7.90 8.43 15.68
C LEU A 378 -7.85 7.09 16.42
N ALA A 379 -6.68 6.68 16.90
CA ALA A 379 -6.53 5.45 17.67
C ALA A 379 -7.45 5.39 18.90
N LYS A 380 -7.77 6.55 19.51
CA LYS A 380 -8.63 6.63 20.71
C LYS A 380 -10.08 6.20 20.46
N THR A 381 -10.54 6.26 19.22
CA THR A 381 -11.90 5.84 18.83
C THR A 381 -11.89 4.51 18.06
N GLY A 382 -10.73 3.83 17.97
CA GLY A 382 -10.56 2.66 17.10
C GLY A 382 -10.41 3.03 15.61
N GLY A 383 -10.25 4.32 15.30
CA GLY A 383 -9.95 4.89 14.00
C GLY A 383 -8.49 4.68 13.56
N SER A 384 -8.19 4.95 12.29
CA SER A 384 -6.81 4.95 11.77
C SER A 384 -6.62 5.92 10.62
N ILE A 385 -5.41 6.47 10.50
CA ILE A 385 -4.98 7.25 9.35
C ILE A 385 -3.67 6.69 8.78
N ASN A 386 -3.62 6.50 7.48
CA ASN A 386 -2.43 6.01 6.78
C ASN A 386 -2.18 6.81 5.51
N ALA A 387 -1.00 6.64 4.91
CA ALA A 387 -0.67 7.22 3.62
C ALA A 387 -0.15 6.15 2.67
N VAL A 388 -0.43 6.34 1.38
CA VAL A 388 0.21 5.59 0.31
C VAL A 388 1.10 6.53 -0.47
N ALA A 389 2.35 6.14 -0.70
CA ALA A 389 3.34 6.89 -1.49
C ALA A 389 3.62 6.15 -2.81
N PRO A 390 2.87 6.46 -3.89
CA PRO A 390 3.12 5.85 -5.19
C PRO A 390 4.50 6.24 -5.73
N GLY A 391 5.13 5.28 -6.42
CA GLY A 391 6.27 5.52 -7.30
C GLY A 391 5.83 5.85 -8.72
N PHE A 392 6.51 5.30 -9.72
CA PHE A 392 6.09 5.42 -11.12
C PHE A 392 4.88 4.51 -11.40
N ILE A 393 3.72 5.14 -11.66
CA ILE A 393 2.45 4.50 -12.03
C ILE A 393 2.06 4.93 -13.45
N GLU A 394 1.65 3.96 -14.28
CA GLU A 394 1.14 4.20 -15.63
C GLU A 394 -0.20 4.93 -15.55
N THR A 395 -0.22 6.20 -15.95
CA THR A 395 -1.42 7.06 -15.96
C THR A 395 -1.31 8.04 -17.14
N ALA A 396 -2.41 8.72 -17.46
CA ALA A 396 -2.37 9.82 -18.43
C ALA A 396 -1.35 10.92 -18.08
N MET A 397 -1.07 11.12 -16.78
CA MET A 397 -0.06 12.08 -16.31
C MET A 397 1.36 11.63 -16.64
N THR A 398 1.70 10.36 -16.43
CA THR A 398 3.03 9.84 -16.77
C THR A 398 3.22 9.64 -18.27
N ASP A 399 2.12 9.49 -19.02
CA ASP A 399 2.15 9.44 -20.48
C ASP A 399 2.60 10.77 -21.12
N ALA A 400 2.42 11.91 -20.44
CA ALA A 400 2.90 13.21 -20.89
C ALA A 400 4.42 13.41 -20.73
N MET A 401 5.12 12.52 -20.04
CA MET A 401 6.58 12.61 -19.86
C MET A 401 7.34 12.31 -21.17
N PRO A 402 8.52 12.93 -21.38
CA PRO A 402 9.40 12.58 -22.50
C PRO A 402 9.73 11.08 -22.52
N ALA A 403 9.65 10.44 -23.70
CA ALA A 403 9.70 8.99 -23.83
C ALA A 403 10.94 8.34 -23.17
N ALA A 404 12.13 8.93 -23.34
CA ALA A 404 13.37 8.41 -22.76
C ALA A 404 13.36 8.49 -21.22
N THR A 405 12.98 9.65 -20.66
CA THR A 405 12.87 9.84 -19.20
C THR A 405 11.81 8.91 -18.62
N ARG A 406 10.69 8.72 -19.32
CA ARG A 406 9.60 7.83 -18.92
C ARG A 406 10.06 6.37 -18.87
N GLU A 407 10.80 5.91 -19.87
CA GLU A 407 11.30 4.53 -19.89
C GLU A 407 12.34 4.29 -18.78
N VAL A 408 13.25 5.23 -18.54
CA VAL A 408 14.19 5.13 -17.41
C VAL A 408 13.45 5.04 -16.08
N ALA A 409 12.52 5.97 -15.81
CA ALA A 409 11.73 5.97 -14.58
C ALA A 409 10.91 4.67 -14.40
N ARG A 410 10.35 4.14 -15.50
CA ARG A 410 9.61 2.87 -15.53
C ARG A 410 10.45 1.66 -15.13
N ARG A 411 11.77 1.69 -15.37
CA ARG A 411 12.69 0.56 -15.09
C ARG A 411 13.49 0.71 -13.80
N MET A 412 13.54 1.89 -13.20
CA MET A 412 14.30 2.17 -11.97
C MET A 412 13.63 1.63 -10.69
N ASN A 413 13.25 0.36 -10.69
CA ASN A 413 12.71 -0.37 -9.55
C ASN A 413 13.00 -1.88 -9.70
N SER A 414 12.93 -2.65 -8.61
CA SER A 414 13.25 -4.08 -8.62
C SER A 414 12.32 -4.92 -9.52
N LEU A 415 11.10 -4.47 -9.76
CA LEU A 415 10.14 -5.14 -10.67
C LEU A 415 10.32 -4.77 -12.14
N GLN A 416 11.23 -3.83 -12.44
CA GLN A 416 11.62 -3.37 -13.78
C GLN A 416 10.43 -3.01 -14.68
N GLN A 417 9.34 -2.49 -14.13
CA GLN A 417 8.16 -2.05 -14.87
C GLN A 417 7.41 -0.96 -14.09
N GLY A 418 6.52 -0.23 -14.75
CA GLY A 418 5.63 0.73 -14.07
C GLY A 418 4.46 0.03 -13.38
N GLY A 419 4.01 0.61 -12.27
CA GLY A 419 2.82 0.15 -11.56
C GLY A 419 1.54 0.55 -12.28
N ARG A 420 0.41 0.02 -11.86
CA ARG A 420 -0.93 0.36 -12.36
C ARG A 420 -1.73 1.08 -11.26
N PRO A 421 -2.73 1.89 -11.63
CA PRO A 421 -3.63 2.54 -10.66
C PRO A 421 -4.19 1.57 -9.60
N VAL A 422 -4.59 0.36 -10.04
CA VAL A 422 -5.08 -0.68 -9.13
C VAL A 422 -4.05 -1.08 -8.06
N ASP A 423 -2.75 -1.04 -8.34
CA ASP A 423 -1.74 -1.40 -7.34
C ASP A 423 -1.73 -0.42 -6.15
N VAL A 424 -2.08 0.85 -6.41
CA VAL A 424 -2.26 1.89 -5.37
C VAL A 424 -3.60 1.70 -4.67
N ALA A 425 -4.66 1.44 -5.44
CA ALA A 425 -6.00 1.24 -4.91
C ALA A 425 -6.08 0.07 -3.91
N GLU A 426 -5.40 -1.05 -4.20
CA GLU A 426 -5.37 -2.22 -3.30
C GLU A 426 -4.72 -1.92 -1.94
N ALA A 427 -3.68 -1.09 -1.92
CA ALA A 427 -3.05 -0.62 -0.68
C ALA A 427 -3.99 0.30 0.12
N ILE A 428 -4.76 1.14 -0.57
CA ILE A 428 -5.75 2.02 0.06
C ILE A 428 -6.92 1.21 0.63
N ALA A 429 -7.40 0.21 -0.11
CA ALA A 429 -8.47 -0.67 0.33
C ALA A 429 -8.11 -1.42 1.62
N LEU A 430 -6.87 -1.94 1.73
CA LEU A 430 -6.35 -2.53 2.97
C LEU A 430 -6.58 -1.60 4.17
N PHE A 431 -6.16 -0.34 4.07
CA PHE A 431 -6.23 0.63 5.17
C PHE A 431 -7.65 1.08 5.55
N HIS A 432 -8.66 0.73 4.75
CA HIS A 432 -10.06 0.99 5.08
C HIS A 432 -10.75 -0.22 5.71
N THR A 433 -10.12 -1.38 5.73
CA THR A 433 -10.68 -2.55 6.41
C THR A 433 -10.63 -2.36 7.92
N ASP A 434 -11.63 -2.88 8.64
CA ASP A 434 -11.58 -2.89 10.10
C ASP A 434 -10.45 -3.79 10.62
N ALA A 435 -10.13 -4.86 9.88
CA ALA A 435 -9.02 -5.73 10.21
C ALA A 435 -7.68 -4.97 10.22
N ALA A 436 -7.50 -3.91 9.44
CA ALA A 436 -6.26 -3.15 9.40
C ALA A 436 -6.14 -2.06 10.49
N ALA A 437 -7.07 -1.95 11.45
CA ALA A 437 -7.09 -0.88 12.45
C ALA A 437 -5.78 -0.76 13.26
N GLY A 438 -5.13 -1.89 13.54
CA GLY A 438 -3.82 -1.94 14.20
C GLY A 438 -2.63 -1.45 13.36
N ILE A 439 -2.85 -1.08 12.09
CA ILE A 439 -1.87 -0.40 11.23
C ILE A 439 -2.29 1.07 11.12
N ASN A 440 -1.57 1.95 11.81
CA ASN A 440 -1.94 3.35 11.94
C ASN A 440 -0.71 4.27 11.93
N GLY A 441 -0.83 5.42 11.28
CA GLY A 441 0.25 6.41 11.13
C GLY A 441 1.33 6.00 10.14
N THR A 442 1.13 4.96 9.31
CA THR A 442 2.16 4.49 8.39
C THR A 442 2.07 5.15 7.02
N THR A 443 3.22 5.22 6.33
CA THR A 443 3.29 5.55 4.90
C THR A 443 3.81 4.35 4.12
N LEU A 444 2.93 3.69 3.35
CA LEU A 444 3.29 2.55 2.52
C LEU A 444 3.69 2.99 1.11
N ARG A 445 4.89 2.64 0.66
CA ARG A 445 5.31 2.91 -0.73
C ARG A 445 4.78 1.84 -1.69
N VAL A 446 4.02 2.26 -2.69
CA VAL A 446 3.59 1.39 -3.81
C VAL A 446 4.46 1.74 -5.02
N CYS A 447 5.64 1.12 -5.09
CA CYS A 447 6.70 1.60 -5.99
C CYS A 447 7.56 0.51 -6.65
N GLY A 448 7.21 -0.77 -6.49
CA GLY A 448 8.02 -1.89 -7.00
C GLY A 448 9.45 -1.92 -6.47
N GLN A 449 9.67 -1.35 -5.29
CA GLN A 449 10.98 -1.06 -4.70
C GLN A 449 11.85 -0.12 -5.56
N SER A 450 11.31 1.08 -5.85
CA SER A 450 12.08 2.15 -6.49
C SER A 450 13.37 2.47 -5.74
N MET A 451 14.46 2.69 -6.49
CA MET A 451 15.79 3.04 -5.96
C MET A 451 15.82 4.38 -5.23
N VAL A 452 14.81 5.23 -5.42
CA VAL A 452 14.66 6.54 -4.79
C VAL A 452 14.09 6.36 -3.37
N GLY A 453 14.64 7.04 -2.37
CA GLY A 453 14.18 6.93 -0.97
C GLY A 453 14.97 7.77 0.03
N LYS A 454 14.58 7.69 1.30
CA LYS A 454 15.26 8.23 2.48
C LYS A 454 15.56 7.07 3.43
#